data_AF-A0A2D6KJP0-F1
#
_entry.id   AF-A0A2D6KJP0-F1
#
_cell.length_a   1.000
_cell.length_b   1.000
_cell.length_c   1.000
_cell.angle_alpha   90.00
_cell.angle_beta   90.00
_cell.angle_gamma   90.00
#
_symmetry.space_group_name_H-M   'P 1'
#
loop_
_entity.id
_entity.type
_entity.pdbx_description
1 polymer ?
#
loop_
_entity_poly.entity_id
_entity_poly.type
_entity_poly.pdbx_seq_one_letter_code
_entity_poly.pdbx_strand_id
1 'polypeptide(L)'
;MGSAGHARRELLALTEVGAIAERRIDRVLDHTRSHGLPPFLADDPGVDSGMMIGQYTAAAMCAENRRLSGPASVDSLPTSGMQEDHVSMAWGAVRKLRRVVDNLRRILAIELTVSARAVDLRTPLQPAPGTGVALAAIRSAVPGPGPDRFLSPELAAAEDLLTSGWLVDQIEATTGPLA
;
A
#
# COMPACT_ATOMS: atom_id res chain seq x y z
N MET A 1 26.33 8.42 13.85
CA MET A 1 25.25 7.81 14.64
C MET A 1 23.83 8.26 14.27
N GLY A 2 23.61 9.40 13.59
CA GLY A 2 22.25 9.90 13.27
C GLY A 2 21.43 9.07 12.27
N SER A 3 22.01 8.58 11.17
CA SER A 3 21.23 7.97 10.06
C SER A 3 20.58 6.63 10.43
N ALA A 4 21.26 5.76 11.18
CA ALA A 4 20.73 4.45 11.57
C ALA A 4 19.54 4.54 12.54
N GLY A 5 19.52 5.56 13.41
CA GLY A 5 18.41 5.80 14.35
C GLY A 5 17.14 6.33 13.69
N HIS A 6 17.27 7.15 12.64
CA HIS A 6 16.14 7.64 11.85
C HIS A 6 15.50 6.51 11.04
N ALA A 7 16.32 5.72 10.33
CA ALA A 7 15.84 4.59 9.54
C ALA A 7 15.06 3.55 10.38
N ARG A 8 15.44 3.33 11.65
CA ARG A 8 14.71 2.44 12.57
C ARG A 8 13.28 2.93 12.85
N ARG A 9 13.12 4.21 13.19
CA ARG A 9 11.80 4.79 13.54
C ARG A 9 10.89 4.82 12.32
N GLU A 10 11.45 5.19 11.17
CA GLU A 10 10.75 5.19 9.89
C GLU A 10 10.28 3.79 9.50
N LEU A 11 11.11 2.76 9.66
CA LEU A 11 10.74 1.36 9.37
C LEU A 11 9.48 0.90 10.11
N LEU A 12 9.42 1.15 11.42
CA LEU A 12 8.28 0.76 12.25
C LEU A 12 7.02 1.53 11.86
N ALA A 13 7.15 2.85 11.67
CA ALA A 13 6.03 3.70 11.27
C ALA A 13 5.44 3.24 9.91
N LEU A 14 6.28 3.05 8.90
CA LEU A 14 5.84 2.61 7.58
C LEU A 14 5.24 1.20 7.58
N THR A 15 5.76 0.31 8.44
CA THR A 15 5.20 -1.04 8.61
C THR A 15 3.79 -1.00 9.19
N GLU A 16 3.54 -0.14 10.18
CA GLU A 16 2.20 0.05 10.75
C GLU A 16 1.24 0.70 9.76
N VAL A 17 1.70 1.70 8.97
CA VAL A 17 0.88 2.29 7.89
C VAL A 17 0.46 1.23 6.88
N GLY A 18 1.37 0.34 6.47
CA GLY A 18 1.04 -0.78 5.59
C GLY A 18 0.07 -1.77 6.23
N ALA A 19 0.23 -2.08 7.52
CA ALA A 19 -0.65 -2.98 8.24
C ALA A 19 -2.08 -2.43 8.34
N ILE A 20 -2.26 -1.15 8.66
CA ILE A 20 -3.60 -0.55 8.72
C ILE A 20 -4.25 -0.42 7.33
N ALA A 21 -3.46 -0.12 6.29
CA ALA A 21 -3.93 -0.13 4.90
C ALA A 21 -4.46 -1.50 4.50
N GLU A 22 -3.73 -2.57 4.82
CA GLU A 22 -4.17 -3.93 4.54
C GLU A 22 -5.43 -4.33 5.33
N ARG A 23 -5.60 -3.87 6.57
CA ARG A 23 -6.87 -4.07 7.30
C ARG A 23 -8.04 -3.31 6.66
N ARG A 24 -7.81 -2.16 6.04
CA ARG A 24 -8.86 -1.44 5.28
C ARG A 24 -9.21 -2.18 3.98
N ILE A 25 -8.22 -2.73 3.28
CA ILE A 25 -8.44 -3.64 2.14
C ILE A 25 -9.32 -4.81 2.58
N ASP A 26 -8.91 -5.56 3.62
CA ASP A 26 -9.64 -6.72 4.14
C ASP A 26 -11.09 -6.38 4.53
N ARG A 27 -11.33 -5.21 5.12
CA ARG A 27 -12.69 -4.76 5.47
C ARG A 27 -13.58 -4.55 4.25
N VAL A 28 -13.05 -3.96 3.17
CA VAL A 28 -13.81 -3.67 1.95
C VAL A 28 -14.11 -4.94 1.15
N LEU A 29 -13.20 -5.91 1.17
CA LEU A 29 -13.37 -7.17 0.43
C LEU A 29 -14.27 -8.19 1.13
N ASP A 30 -14.43 -8.07 2.45
CA ASP A 30 -15.32 -8.93 3.23
C ASP A 30 -16.79 -8.51 3.10
N HIS A 31 -17.60 -9.33 2.43
CA HIS A 31 -19.02 -9.08 2.19
C HIS A 31 -19.84 -8.86 3.49
N THR A 32 -19.39 -9.36 4.64
CA THR A 32 -20.06 -9.18 5.92
C THR A 32 -19.77 -7.83 6.57
N ARG A 33 -18.67 -7.16 6.18
CA ARG A 33 -18.20 -5.89 6.76
C ARG A 33 -18.19 -4.73 5.77
N SER A 34 -18.37 -5.02 4.48
CA SER A 34 -18.29 -4.06 3.38
C SER A 34 -19.57 -3.27 3.14
N HIS A 35 -20.62 -3.46 3.94
CA HIS A 35 -21.90 -2.75 3.81
C HIS A 35 -22.53 -2.90 2.41
N GLY A 36 -22.79 -4.16 2.02
CA GLY A 36 -23.56 -4.49 0.81
C GLY A 36 -22.77 -4.67 -0.48
N LEU A 37 -21.43 -4.69 -0.40
CA LEU A 37 -20.59 -4.99 -1.57
C LEU A 37 -20.47 -6.51 -1.79
N PRO A 38 -20.36 -6.97 -3.05
CA PRO A 38 -20.12 -8.38 -3.34
C PRO A 38 -18.78 -8.84 -2.76
N PRO A 39 -18.65 -10.14 -2.41
CA PRO A 39 -17.41 -10.69 -1.86
C PRO A 39 -16.23 -10.43 -2.81
N PHE A 40 -15.11 -9.97 -2.26
CA PHE A 40 -13.90 -9.60 -2.99
C PHE A 40 -14.09 -8.57 -4.12
N LEU A 41 -15.24 -7.89 -4.15
CA LEU A 41 -15.67 -7.01 -5.24
C LEU A 41 -15.76 -7.74 -6.59
N ALA A 42 -15.95 -9.06 -6.60
CA ALA A 42 -16.09 -9.86 -7.81
C ALA A 42 -17.35 -9.49 -8.61
N ASP A 43 -17.30 -9.70 -9.92
CA ASP A 43 -18.43 -9.43 -10.84
C ASP A 43 -19.44 -10.58 -10.80
N ASP A 44 -18.99 -11.83 -11.02
CA ASP A 44 -19.75 -13.05 -10.77
C ASP A 44 -19.11 -13.91 -9.65
N PRO A 45 -19.48 -13.72 -8.36
CA PRO A 45 -18.91 -14.43 -7.24
C PRO A 45 -18.98 -15.97 -7.37
N GLY A 46 -17.80 -16.60 -7.34
CA GLY A 46 -17.65 -18.06 -7.46
C GLY A 46 -17.06 -18.49 -8.80
N VAL A 47 -17.27 -17.69 -9.85
CA VAL A 47 -16.54 -17.79 -11.13
C VAL A 47 -15.35 -16.82 -11.11
N ASP A 48 -15.61 -15.57 -10.75
CA ASP A 48 -14.60 -14.52 -10.58
C ASP A 48 -14.11 -14.45 -9.14
N SER A 49 -12.81 -14.17 -8.99
CA SER A 49 -12.14 -13.95 -7.71
C SER A 49 -12.03 -12.46 -7.35
N GLY A 50 -12.24 -11.55 -8.30
CA GLY A 50 -12.13 -10.12 -8.09
C GLY A 50 -10.77 -9.73 -7.50
N MET A 51 -10.79 -9.03 -6.37
CA MET A 51 -9.58 -8.51 -5.71
C MET A 51 -8.97 -9.45 -4.67
N MET A 52 -9.39 -10.72 -4.60
CA MET A 52 -8.89 -11.70 -3.63
C MET A 52 -7.36 -11.84 -3.65
N ILE A 53 -6.76 -12.01 -4.84
CA ILE A 53 -5.29 -12.16 -4.96
C ILE A 53 -4.56 -10.83 -4.70
N GLY A 54 -5.22 -9.69 -4.95
CA GLY A 54 -4.71 -8.38 -4.52
C GLY A 54 -4.53 -8.34 -3.01
N GLN A 55 -5.51 -8.83 -2.25
CA GLN A 55 -5.40 -8.95 -0.79
C GLN A 55 -4.26 -9.85 -0.35
N TYR A 56 -4.11 -11.03 -0.96
CA TYR A 56 -3.04 -11.98 -0.59
C TYR A 56 -1.66 -11.35 -0.78
N THR A 57 -1.52 -10.59 -1.86
CA THR A 57 -0.31 -9.83 -2.17
C THR A 57 -0.03 -8.79 -1.08
N ALA A 58 -1.03 -7.99 -0.70
CA ALA A 58 -0.89 -7.00 0.38
C ALA A 58 -0.52 -7.66 1.73
N ALA A 59 -1.21 -8.74 2.10
CA ALA A 59 -0.95 -9.47 3.34
C ALA A 59 0.47 -10.07 3.38
N ALA A 60 0.96 -10.62 2.27
CA ALA A 60 2.32 -11.13 2.15
C ALA A 60 3.37 -10.02 2.35
N MET A 61 3.14 -8.83 1.77
CA MET A 61 4.00 -7.66 1.96
C MET A 61 3.99 -7.15 3.40
N CYS A 62 2.83 -7.13 4.07
CA CYS A 62 2.75 -6.82 5.51
C CYS A 62 3.56 -7.81 6.36
N ALA A 63 3.47 -9.11 6.06
CA ALA A 63 4.24 -10.14 6.76
C ALA A 63 5.75 -9.97 6.54
N GLU A 64 6.18 -9.63 5.32
CA GLU A 64 7.57 -9.30 5.00
C GLU A 64 8.04 -8.06 5.79
N ASN A 65 7.27 -6.96 5.76
CA ASN A 65 7.59 -5.72 6.45
C ASN A 65 7.76 -5.93 7.97
N ARG A 66 6.93 -6.78 8.57
CA ARG A 66 7.06 -7.15 10.00
C ARG A 66 8.40 -7.82 10.29
N ARG A 67 8.88 -8.72 9.43
CA ARG A 67 10.21 -9.35 9.58
C ARG A 67 11.33 -8.35 9.35
N LEU A 68 11.18 -7.46 8.37
CA LEU A 68 12.14 -6.39 8.08
C LEU A 68 12.20 -5.33 9.19
N SER A 69 11.19 -5.21 10.05
CA SER A 69 11.19 -4.21 11.12
C SER A 69 12.18 -4.47 12.26
N GLY A 70 12.83 -5.64 12.31
CA GLY A 70 13.92 -5.88 13.27
C GLY A 70 15.04 -4.84 13.15
N PRO A 71 15.51 -4.20 14.24
CA PRO A 71 16.50 -3.13 14.13
C PRO A 71 17.86 -3.68 13.69
N ALA A 72 18.38 -3.27 12.53
CA ALA A 72 19.74 -3.66 12.11
C ALA A 72 20.82 -2.97 12.97
N SER A 73 20.49 -1.82 13.57
CA SER A 73 21.43 -1.00 14.34
C SER A 73 21.90 -1.61 15.67
N VAL A 74 21.33 -2.73 16.10
CA VAL A 74 21.73 -3.41 17.35
C VAL A 74 22.69 -4.58 17.11
N ASP A 75 23.07 -4.82 15.86
CA ASP A 75 23.87 -5.98 15.44
C ASP A 75 25.32 -5.59 15.15
N SER A 76 25.93 -4.79 16.05
CA SER A 76 27.32 -4.38 15.90
C SER A 76 28.25 -5.57 16.11
N LEU A 77 29.13 -5.82 15.14
CA LEU A 77 30.16 -6.85 15.22
C LEU A 77 31.54 -6.21 15.04
N PRO A 78 32.52 -6.53 15.90
CA PRO A 78 33.86 -5.95 15.81
C PRO A 78 34.56 -6.41 14.53
N THR A 79 35.25 -5.51 13.87
CA THR A 79 36.07 -5.83 12.70
C THR A 79 37.46 -5.20 12.80
N SER A 80 38.32 -5.45 11.81
CA SER A 80 39.66 -4.84 11.71
C SER A 80 40.51 -5.02 12.97
N GLY A 81 40.52 -6.24 13.54
CA GLY A 81 41.34 -6.56 14.72
C GLY A 81 41.04 -5.67 15.94
N MET A 82 39.76 -5.38 16.20
CA MET A 82 39.26 -4.49 17.28
C MET A 82 39.49 -2.99 17.05
N GLN A 83 39.93 -2.54 15.87
CA GLN A 83 39.95 -1.11 15.53
C GLN A 83 38.54 -0.55 15.27
N GLU A 84 37.65 -1.39 14.72
CA GLU A 84 36.23 -1.08 14.53
C GLU A 84 35.41 -1.95 15.48
N ASP A 85 35.50 -1.70 16.77
CA ASP A 85 34.84 -2.48 17.83
C ASP A 85 33.34 -2.16 17.99
N HIS A 86 32.88 -1.02 17.47
CA HIS A 86 31.47 -0.64 17.48
C HIS A 86 31.03 0.06 16.18
N VAL A 87 30.09 -0.54 15.44
CA VAL A 87 29.63 -0.06 14.13
C VAL A 87 28.11 0.10 14.06
N SER A 88 27.65 0.90 13.11
CA SER A 88 26.23 1.32 13.04
C SER A 88 25.29 0.37 12.30
N MET A 89 25.83 -0.54 11.49
CA MET A 89 25.07 -1.39 10.57
C MET A 89 24.10 -0.61 9.64
N ALA A 90 24.39 0.67 9.37
CA ALA A 90 23.48 1.58 8.66
C ALA A 90 23.12 1.11 7.25
N TRP A 91 24.05 0.46 6.54
CA TRP A 91 23.79 -0.08 5.20
C TRP A 91 22.67 -1.12 5.20
N GLY A 92 22.69 -2.04 6.17
CA GLY A 92 21.62 -3.02 6.36
C GLY A 92 20.28 -2.35 6.69
N ALA A 93 20.29 -1.34 7.56
CA ALA A 93 19.09 -0.58 7.91
C ALA A 93 18.46 0.10 6.68
N VAL A 94 19.26 0.77 5.85
CA VAL A 94 18.77 1.48 4.66
C VAL A 94 18.23 0.52 3.59
N ARG A 95 18.87 -0.63 3.38
CA ARG A 95 18.35 -1.66 2.45
C ARG A 95 16.99 -2.18 2.88
N LYS A 96 16.80 -2.39 4.17
CA LYS A 96 15.51 -2.81 4.75
C LYS A 96 14.46 -1.72 4.59
N LEU A 97 14.80 -0.46 4.89
CA LEU A 97 13.91 0.69 4.70
C LEU A 97 13.43 0.81 3.26
N ARG A 98 14.35 0.72 2.29
CA ARG A 98 14.00 0.76 0.86
C ARG A 98 12.96 -0.30 0.50
N ARG A 99 13.17 -1.54 0.94
CA ARG A 99 12.22 -2.64 0.68
C ARG A 99 10.84 -2.39 1.30
N VAL A 100 10.78 -1.87 2.53
CA VAL A 100 9.52 -1.52 3.19
C VAL A 100 8.80 -0.39 2.47
N VAL A 101 9.51 0.63 1.98
CA VAL A 101 8.92 1.71 1.17
C VAL A 101 8.32 1.16 -0.14
N ASP A 102 9.05 0.28 -0.84
CA ASP A 102 8.55 -0.34 -2.08
C ASP A 102 7.31 -1.21 -1.82
N ASN A 103 7.32 -1.98 -0.72
CA ASN A 103 6.15 -2.77 -0.31
C ASN A 103 4.96 -1.88 0.06
N LEU A 104 5.20 -0.77 0.78
CA LEU A 104 4.14 0.15 1.16
C LEU A 104 3.47 0.79 -0.06
N ARG A 105 4.23 1.22 -1.06
CA ARG A 105 3.69 1.76 -2.32
C ARG A 105 2.71 0.80 -2.98
N ARG A 106 3.08 -0.49 -3.04
CA ARG A 106 2.24 -1.55 -3.62
C ARG A 106 1.01 -1.86 -2.77
N ILE A 107 1.13 -1.88 -1.44
CA ILE A 107 -0.02 -2.03 -0.55
C ILE A 107 -1.03 -0.90 -0.80
N LEU A 108 -0.55 0.35 -0.87
CA LEU A 108 -1.40 1.51 -1.14
C LEU A 108 -1.99 1.50 -2.55
N ALA A 109 -1.28 0.99 -3.56
CA ALA A 109 -1.80 0.79 -4.92
C ALA A 109 -2.97 -0.20 -4.96
N ILE A 110 -2.84 -1.31 -4.21
CA ILE A 110 -3.93 -2.27 -4.03
C ILE A 110 -5.10 -1.60 -3.30
N GLU A 111 -4.83 -0.86 -2.23
CA GLU A 111 -5.86 -0.14 -1.48
C GLU A 111 -6.63 0.87 -2.35
N LEU A 112 -5.93 1.67 -3.14
CA LEU A 112 -6.53 2.63 -4.06
C LEU A 112 -7.43 1.92 -5.08
N THR A 113 -6.96 0.82 -5.65
CA THR A 113 -7.70 0.01 -6.64
C THR A 113 -8.97 -0.59 -6.02
N VAL A 114 -8.85 -1.19 -4.83
CA VAL A 114 -9.98 -1.76 -4.08
C VAL A 114 -10.99 -0.69 -3.72
N SER A 115 -10.53 0.46 -3.23
CA SER A 115 -11.39 1.58 -2.84
C SER A 115 -12.15 2.14 -4.04
N ALA A 116 -11.48 2.34 -5.18
CA ALA A 116 -12.10 2.83 -6.40
C ALA A 116 -13.17 1.85 -6.92
N ARG A 117 -12.86 0.55 -6.96
CA ARG A 117 -13.82 -0.48 -7.38
C ARG A 117 -15.03 -0.52 -6.45
N ALA A 118 -14.82 -0.34 -5.14
CA ALA A 118 -15.90 -0.27 -4.16
C ALA A 118 -16.78 0.97 -4.33
N VAL A 119 -16.23 2.12 -4.75
CA VAL A 119 -17.02 3.32 -5.04
C VAL A 119 -17.91 3.10 -6.27
N ASP A 120 -17.38 2.53 -7.36
CA ASP A 120 -18.18 2.26 -8.57
C ASP A 120 -19.36 1.33 -8.30
N LEU A 121 -19.12 0.29 -7.49
CA LEU A 121 -20.14 -0.70 -7.10
C LEU A 121 -21.23 -0.12 -6.18
N ARG A 122 -21.11 1.14 -5.75
CA ARG A 122 -22.10 1.85 -4.93
C ARG A 122 -23.04 2.76 -5.71
N THR A 123 -23.08 2.60 -7.03
CA THR A 123 -24.06 3.31 -7.88
C THR A 123 -25.48 3.19 -7.30
N PRO A 124 -26.27 4.29 -7.20
CA PRO A 124 -26.05 5.63 -7.78
C PRO A 124 -25.33 6.65 -6.88
N LEU A 125 -24.75 6.24 -5.75
CA LEU A 125 -24.05 7.16 -4.84
C LEU A 125 -22.90 7.88 -5.56
N GLN A 126 -22.74 9.17 -5.28
CA GLN A 126 -21.70 10.01 -5.89
C GLN A 126 -20.59 10.30 -4.87
N PRO A 127 -19.31 10.22 -5.27
CA PRO A 127 -18.20 10.55 -4.39
C PRO A 127 -18.16 12.06 -4.08
N ALA A 128 -17.59 12.41 -2.93
CA ALA A 128 -17.24 13.80 -2.61
C ALA A 128 -16.17 14.33 -3.60
N PRO A 129 -15.99 15.66 -3.74
CA PRO A 129 -15.11 16.25 -4.77
C PRO A 129 -13.70 15.63 -4.83
N GLY A 130 -12.98 15.55 -3.71
CA GLY A 130 -11.64 14.95 -3.68
C GLY A 130 -11.64 13.45 -4.01
N THR A 131 -12.60 12.69 -3.50
CA THR A 131 -12.77 11.27 -3.84
C THR A 131 -13.11 11.09 -5.33
N GLY A 132 -13.89 12.00 -5.91
CA GLY A 132 -14.24 12.00 -7.33
C GLY A 132 -13.02 12.22 -8.22
N VAL A 133 -12.13 13.15 -7.85
CA VAL A 133 -10.83 13.34 -8.52
C VAL A 133 -10.01 12.05 -8.46
N ALA A 134 -9.90 11.45 -7.28
CA ALA A 134 -9.13 10.21 -7.12
C ALA A 134 -9.71 9.05 -7.95
N LEU A 135 -11.03 8.92 -7.97
CA LEU A 135 -11.74 7.91 -8.77
C LEU A 135 -11.51 8.13 -10.27
N ALA A 136 -11.67 9.36 -10.76
CA ALA A 136 -11.44 9.68 -12.17
C ALA A 136 -9.99 9.41 -12.58
N ALA A 137 -9.04 9.75 -11.73
CA ALA A 137 -7.61 9.52 -11.94
C ALA A 137 -7.29 8.04 -12.12
N ILE A 138 -7.68 7.20 -11.16
CA ILE A 138 -7.40 5.77 -11.26
C ILE A 138 -8.15 5.13 -12.43
N ARG A 139 -9.35 5.62 -12.79
CA ARG A 139 -10.10 5.10 -13.95
C ARG A 139 -9.45 5.39 -15.30
N SER A 140 -8.54 6.36 -15.37
CA SER A 140 -7.72 6.59 -16.57
C SER A 140 -6.63 5.53 -16.77
N ALA A 141 -6.27 4.78 -15.72
CA ALA A 141 -5.16 3.82 -15.72
C ALA A 141 -5.61 2.37 -15.43
N VAL A 142 -6.66 2.20 -14.62
CA VAL A 142 -7.17 0.92 -14.14
C VAL A 142 -8.67 0.83 -14.41
N PRO A 143 -9.14 -0.17 -15.18
CA PRO A 143 -10.56 -0.34 -15.47
C PRO A 143 -11.39 -0.61 -14.20
N GLY A 144 -12.69 -0.31 -14.27
CA GLY A 144 -13.64 -0.51 -13.19
C GLY A 144 -14.03 -1.99 -12.94
N PRO A 145 -15.13 -2.21 -12.18
CA PRO A 145 -15.73 -3.52 -11.98
C PRO A 145 -16.00 -4.25 -13.30
N GLY A 146 -15.96 -5.57 -13.25
CA GLY A 146 -16.10 -6.48 -14.39
C GLY A 146 -15.40 -7.81 -14.13
N PRO A 147 -15.43 -8.73 -15.11
CA PRO A 147 -14.88 -10.08 -14.97
C PRO A 147 -13.38 -10.06 -14.69
N ASP A 148 -12.86 -11.20 -14.21
CA ASP A 148 -11.45 -11.32 -13.85
C ASP A 148 -10.51 -11.01 -15.03
N ARG A 149 -9.45 -10.28 -14.69
CA ARG A 149 -8.39 -9.88 -15.62
C ARG A 149 -7.02 -10.13 -14.98
N PHE A 150 -5.99 -10.08 -15.81
CA PHE A 150 -4.62 -10.12 -15.29
C PHE A 150 -4.36 -8.86 -14.45
N LEU A 151 -4.33 -9.03 -13.12
CA LEU A 151 -4.32 -7.93 -12.16
C LEU A 151 -2.97 -7.21 -12.05
N SER A 152 -1.85 -7.89 -12.36
CA SER A 152 -0.51 -7.32 -12.11
C SER A 152 -0.22 -6.02 -12.86
N PRO A 153 -0.56 -5.86 -14.15
CA PRO A 153 -0.35 -4.60 -14.87
C PRO A 153 -1.24 -3.48 -14.34
N GLU A 154 -2.46 -3.79 -13.91
CA GLU A 154 -3.39 -2.81 -13.32
C GLU A 154 -2.83 -2.27 -11.99
N LEU A 155 -2.31 -3.15 -11.12
CA LEU A 155 -1.70 -2.74 -9.86
C LEU A 155 -0.39 -1.96 -10.07
N ALA A 156 0.39 -2.30 -11.10
CA ALA A 156 1.58 -1.53 -11.47
C ALA A 156 1.20 -0.12 -11.94
N ALA A 157 0.16 0.02 -12.76
CA ALA A 157 -0.33 1.33 -13.19
C ALA A 157 -0.88 2.18 -12.03
N ALA A 158 -1.53 1.55 -11.04
CA ALA A 158 -1.94 2.22 -9.81
C ALA A 158 -0.73 2.66 -8.95
N GLU A 159 0.33 1.85 -8.88
CA GLU A 159 1.60 2.20 -8.21
C GLU A 159 2.28 3.41 -8.89
N ASP A 160 2.33 3.44 -10.22
CA ASP A 160 2.88 4.56 -10.99
C ASP A 160 2.09 5.86 -10.74
N LEU A 161 0.75 5.79 -10.74
CA LEU A 161 -0.10 6.94 -10.43
C LEU A 161 0.18 7.48 -9.03
N LEU A 162 0.28 6.62 -8.02
CA LEU A 162 0.57 7.01 -6.64
C LEU A 162 1.96 7.64 -6.49
N THR A 163 2.97 7.06 -7.13
CA THR A 163 4.37 7.51 -6.96
C THR A 163 4.68 8.81 -7.71
N SER A 164 3.86 9.19 -8.69
CA SER A 164 4.01 10.45 -9.43
C SER A 164 3.75 11.71 -8.57
N GLY A 165 3.08 11.59 -7.42
CA GLY A 165 2.63 12.72 -6.59
C GLY A 165 1.40 13.45 -7.13
N TRP A 166 1.09 13.27 -8.41
CA TRP A 166 0.00 13.95 -9.12
C TRP A 166 -1.36 13.82 -8.42
N LEU A 167 -1.65 12.64 -7.85
CA LEU A 167 -2.93 12.40 -7.17
C LEU A 167 -3.17 13.35 -6.00
N VAL A 168 -2.14 13.58 -5.18
CA VAL A 168 -2.21 14.50 -4.03
C VAL A 168 -2.42 15.92 -4.53
N ASP A 169 -1.61 16.35 -5.51
CA ASP A 169 -1.68 17.69 -6.08
C ASP A 169 -3.08 18.01 -6.64
N GLN A 170 -3.70 17.06 -7.35
CA GLN A 170 -5.04 17.26 -7.92
C GLN A 170 -6.15 17.26 -6.87
N ILE A 171 -6.02 16.43 -5.84
CA ILE A 171 -6.97 16.43 -4.73
C ILE A 171 -6.88 17.77 -4.00
N GLU A 172 -5.67 18.23 -3.67
CA GLU A 172 -5.45 19.51 -2.98
C GLU A 172 -5.92 20.71 -3.80
N ALA A 173 -5.73 20.69 -5.12
CA ALA A 173 -6.28 21.71 -6.01
C ALA A 173 -7.81 21.81 -5.94
N THR A 174 -8.48 20.71 -5.57
CA THR A 174 -9.95 20.62 -5.49
C THR A 174 -10.49 20.87 -4.08
N THR A 175 -9.81 20.34 -3.05
CA THR A 175 -10.29 20.37 -1.66
C THR A 175 -9.60 21.42 -0.78
N GLY A 176 -8.56 22.07 -1.29
CA GLY A 176 -7.58 22.77 -0.47
C GLY A 176 -6.54 21.81 0.11
N PRO A 177 -5.51 22.33 0.82
CA PRO A 177 -4.43 21.53 1.39
C PRO A 177 -4.95 20.39 2.26
N LEU A 178 -4.38 19.20 2.12
CA LEU A 178 -4.65 18.09 3.03
C LEU A 178 -3.94 18.37 4.38
N ALA A 179 -4.61 18.04 5.48
CA ALA A 179 -4.16 18.35 6.84
C ALA A 179 -3.02 17.45 7.34
#